data_AF-A0A939TYJ2-F1
#
_entry.id   AF-A0A939TYJ2-F1
#
_cell.length_a   1.000
_cell.length_b   1.000
_cell.length_c   1.000
_cell.angle_alpha   90.00
_cell.angle_beta   90.00
_cell.angle_gamma   90.00
#
_symmetry.space_group_name_H-M   'P 1'
#
loop_
_entity.id
_entity.type
_entity.pdbx_description
1 polymer ?
#
loop_
_entity_poly.entity_id
_entity_poly.type
_entity_poly.pdbx_seq_one_letter_code
_entity_poly.pdbx_strand_id
1 'polypeptide(L)'
;DNSLKNRYKLYQTENIYTFLKLDTKTGQIRQVQWSLNSSEECSVGINSEDLTYGYGKGSNSFELYPTKNMYQFILINKTDGKMWHVQWGQKSSERWIRRIY
;
A
#
# COMPACT_ATOMS: atom_id res chain seq x y z
N ASP A 1 18.63 -14.91 -9.29
CA ASP A 1 18.08 -14.39 -8.02
C ASP A 1 16.63 -13.98 -8.25
N ASN A 2 15.66 -14.71 -7.68
CA ASN A 2 14.21 -14.49 -7.87
C ASN A 2 13.58 -13.70 -6.71
N SER A 3 14.38 -13.16 -5.79
CA SER A 3 13.90 -12.53 -4.54
C SER A 3 12.98 -11.32 -4.75
N LEU A 4 13.08 -10.64 -5.90
CA LEU A 4 12.24 -9.49 -6.29
C LEU A 4 11.09 -9.85 -7.24
N LYS A 5 10.88 -11.13 -7.55
CA LYS A 5 9.77 -11.56 -8.40
C LYS A 5 8.43 -11.20 -7.73
N ASN A 6 7.53 -10.58 -8.49
CA ASN A 6 6.22 -10.12 -8.01
C ASN A 6 6.30 -9.12 -6.83
N ARG A 7 7.32 -8.26 -6.81
CA ARG A 7 7.51 -7.26 -5.76
C ARG A 7 6.33 -6.31 -5.60
N TYR A 8 5.71 -5.87 -6.71
CA TYR A 8 4.63 -4.91 -6.67
C TYR A 8 3.28 -5.57 -6.92
N LYS A 9 2.27 -5.19 -6.13
CA LYS A 9 0.88 -5.62 -6.31
C LYS A 9 -0.05 -4.41 -6.25
N LEU A 10 -1.04 -4.37 -7.14
CA LEU A 10 -2.10 -3.37 -7.13
C LEU A 10 -3.34 -3.95 -6.42
N TYR A 11 -3.97 -3.11 -5.62
CA TYR A 11 -5.24 -3.39 -4.94
C TYR A 11 -6.27 -2.37 -5.39
N GLN A 12 -7.42 -2.86 -5.84
CA GLN A 12 -8.55 -2.01 -6.20
C GLN A 12 -9.19 -1.43 -4.94
N THR A 13 -9.67 -0.19 -5.06
CA THR A 13 -10.60 0.40 -4.09
C THR A 13 -12.00 0.40 -4.69
N GLU A 14 -13.02 0.70 -3.89
CA GLU A 14 -14.38 0.90 -4.44
C GLU A 14 -14.48 2.15 -5.31
N ASN A 15 -13.55 3.11 -5.17
CA ASN A 15 -13.38 4.14 -6.17
C ASN A 15 -12.64 3.55 -7.37
N ILE A 16 -13.35 3.38 -8.48
CA ILE A 16 -12.83 2.76 -9.71
C ILE A 16 -11.60 3.45 -10.28
N TYR A 17 -11.40 4.74 -9.99
CA TYR A 17 -10.25 5.53 -10.45
C TYR A 17 -9.02 5.37 -9.56
N THR A 18 -9.15 4.73 -8.40
CA THR A 18 -8.09 4.67 -7.38
C THR A 18 -7.67 3.23 -7.08
N PHE A 19 -6.36 3.00 -7.14
CA PHE A 19 -5.68 1.79 -6.70
C PHE A 19 -4.67 2.11 -5.60
N LEU A 20 -4.33 1.09 -4.81
CA LEU A 20 -3.16 1.09 -3.94
C LEU A 20 -2.08 0.18 -4.52
N LYS A 21 -0.90 0.74 -4.83
CA LYS A 21 0.29 -0.02 -5.19
C LYS A 21 1.10 -0.33 -3.94
N LEU A 22 1.21 -1.61 -3.60
CA LEU A 22 2.02 -2.11 -2.49
C LEU A 22 3.36 -2.64 -3.01
N ASP A 23 4.45 -2.21 -2.38
CA ASP A 23 5.72 -2.92 -2.38
C ASP A 23 5.64 -4.06 -1.37
N THR A 24 5.42 -5.28 -1.86
CA THR A 24 5.22 -6.47 -1.02
C THR A 24 6.48 -6.90 -0.28
N LYS A 25 7.64 -6.32 -0.57
CA LYS A 25 8.88 -6.55 0.18
C LYS A 25 9.01 -5.59 1.37
N THR A 26 8.73 -4.30 1.17
CA THR A 26 9.03 -3.25 2.16
C THR A 26 7.80 -2.72 2.90
N GLY A 27 6.59 -3.01 2.41
CA GLY A 27 5.35 -2.46 2.96
C GLY A 27 5.10 -1.00 2.58
N GLN A 28 5.86 -0.44 1.63
CA GLN A 28 5.60 0.90 1.10
C GLN A 28 4.35 0.89 0.22
N ILE A 29 3.48 1.88 0.41
CA ILE A 29 2.22 2.01 -0.30
C ILE A 29 2.18 3.35 -1.03
N ARG A 30 1.77 3.30 -2.29
CA ARG A 30 1.39 4.50 -3.06
C ARG A 30 -0.06 4.40 -3.48
N GLN A 31 -0.79 5.50 -3.33
CA GLN A 31 -2.05 5.70 -4.02
C GLN A 31 -1.75 5.98 -5.49
N VAL A 32 -2.51 5.35 -6.38
CA VAL A 32 -2.42 5.50 -7.83
C VAL A 32 -3.80 5.87 -8.33
N GLN A 33 -3.92 7.05 -8.94
CA GLN A 33 -5.13 7.51 -9.60
C GLN A 33 -4.94 7.47 -11.11
N TRP A 34 -5.91 6.90 -11.83
CA TRP A 34 -5.93 6.88 -13.29
C TRP A 34 -7.13 7.66 -13.82
N SER A 35 -6.99 8.18 -15.05
CA SER A 35 -8.04 8.93 -15.75
C SER A 35 -7.81 8.79 -17.26
N LEU A 36 -8.81 9.12 -18.07
CA LEU A 36 -8.61 9.32 -19.51
C LEU A 36 -7.90 10.66 -19.81
N ASN A 37 -7.82 11.53 -18.80
CA ASN A 37 -7.08 12.79 -18.86
C ASN A 37 -5.77 12.66 -18.08
N SER A 38 -4.63 12.74 -18.79
CA SER A 38 -3.29 12.58 -18.18
C SER A 38 -2.98 13.62 -17.10
N SER A 39 -3.64 14.80 -17.10
CA SER A 39 -3.42 15.80 -16.06
C SER A 39 -4.03 15.42 -14.70
N GLU A 40 -4.92 14.43 -14.67
CA GLU A 40 -5.61 13.95 -13.46
C GLU A 40 -5.02 12.63 -12.93
N GLU A 41 -4.08 12.04 -13.66
CA GLU A 41 -3.35 10.86 -13.23
C GLU A 41 -2.28 11.25 -12.22
N CYS A 42 -2.18 10.51 -11.12
CA CYS A 42 -1.13 10.75 -10.14
C CYS A 42 -0.72 9.49 -9.38
N SER A 43 0.51 9.50 -8.87
CA SER A 43 0.94 8.52 -7.87
C SER A 43 1.60 9.19 -6.69
N VAL A 44 0.97 9.08 -5.53
CA VAL A 44 1.41 9.74 -4.30
C VAL A 44 1.65 8.72 -3.20
N GLY A 45 2.70 8.93 -2.39
CA GLY A 45 3.00 8.05 -1.26
C GLY A 45 1.95 8.16 -0.17
N ILE A 46 1.59 7.03 0.43
CA ILE A 46 0.91 6.97 1.73
C ILE A 46 1.96 6.86 2.85
N ASN A 47 3.02 6.09 2.60
CA ASN A 47 4.22 6.04 3.42
C ASN A 47 5.47 5.90 2.55
N SER A 48 6.61 6.34 3.08
CA SER A 48 7.94 6.20 2.47
C SER A 48 8.85 5.24 3.22
N GLU A 49 8.43 4.77 4.40
CA GLU A 49 9.24 3.92 5.27
C GLU A 49 9.28 2.46 4.81
N ASP A 50 10.45 1.84 4.86
CA ASP A 50 10.59 0.39 4.81
C ASP A 50 10.23 -0.21 6.18
N LEU A 51 9.06 -0.83 6.26
CA LEU A 51 8.51 -1.42 7.48
C LEU A 51 9.26 -2.68 7.92
N THR A 52 10.20 -3.18 7.11
CA THR A 52 11.12 -4.25 7.49
C THR A 52 12.41 -3.74 8.12
N TYR A 53 12.63 -2.42 8.12
CA TYR A 53 13.88 -1.81 8.57
C TYR A 53 15.12 -2.37 7.87
N GLY A 54 15.00 -2.71 6.58
CA GLY A 54 16.08 -3.30 5.78
C GLY A 54 16.26 -4.82 5.96
N TYR A 55 15.53 -5.46 6.87
CA TYR A 55 15.67 -6.90 7.15
C TYR A 55 14.76 -7.79 6.27
N GLY A 56 14.01 -7.23 5.33
CA GLY A 56 13.09 -7.97 4.46
C GLY A 56 13.80 -8.96 3.52
N LYS A 57 13.49 -10.26 3.64
CA LYS A 57 14.14 -11.35 2.88
C LYS A 57 13.46 -11.76 1.58
N GLY A 58 12.54 -10.95 1.04
CA GLY A 58 11.92 -11.21 -0.25
C GLY A 58 10.58 -10.51 -0.47
N SER A 59 10.10 -10.58 -1.71
CA SER A 59 8.75 -10.13 -2.07
C SER A 59 7.67 -11.02 -1.43
N ASN A 60 6.42 -10.55 -1.44
CA ASN A 60 5.24 -11.21 -0.86
C ASN A 60 5.24 -11.29 0.68
N SER A 61 6.06 -10.50 1.38
CA SER A 61 6.04 -10.39 2.84
C SER A 61 4.81 -9.61 3.33
N PHE A 62 4.40 -8.59 2.59
CA PHE A 62 3.25 -7.74 2.92
C PHE A 62 2.03 -8.02 2.06
N GLU A 63 0.84 -7.87 2.65
CA GLU A 63 -0.46 -8.01 1.98
C GLU A 63 -1.44 -6.93 2.51
N LEU A 64 -2.28 -6.38 1.64
CA LEU A 64 -3.35 -5.46 2.01
C LEU A 64 -4.70 -6.19 2.03
N TYR A 65 -5.50 -5.92 3.05
CA TYR A 65 -6.86 -6.42 3.20
C TYR A 65 -7.84 -5.24 3.21
N PRO A 66 -8.83 -5.21 2.30
CA PRO A 66 -9.84 -4.17 2.30
C PRO A 66 -10.72 -4.26 3.54
N THR A 67 -11.17 -3.11 4.03
CA THR A 67 -12.26 -3.04 5.02
C THR A 67 -13.59 -2.72 4.31
N LYS A 68 -14.70 -2.65 5.06
CA LYS A 68 -15.98 -2.15 4.53
C LYS A 68 -15.95 -0.65 4.22
N ASN A 69 -14.96 0.09 4.70
CA ASN A 69 -14.76 1.48 4.35
C ASN A 69 -13.78 1.55 3.18
N MET A 70 -14.24 2.09 2.04
CA MET A 70 -13.45 2.20 0.81
C MET A 70 -12.09 2.90 0.98
N TYR A 71 -11.96 3.78 1.98
CA TYR A 71 -10.74 4.54 2.26
C TYR A 71 -9.72 3.78 3.10
N GLN A 72 -10.11 2.66 3.71
CA GLN A 72 -9.35 2.02 4.78
C GLN A 72 -9.01 0.56 4.47
N PHE A 73 -7.76 0.21 4.74
CA PHE A 73 -7.20 -1.14 4.58
C PHE A 73 -6.42 -1.55 5.84
N ILE A 74 -6.24 -2.85 6.02
CA ILE A 74 -5.28 -3.41 6.96
C ILE A 74 -4.09 -3.96 6.18
N LEU A 75 -2.91 -3.45 6.48
CA LEU A 75 -1.65 -4.02 6.01
C LEU A 75 -1.16 -5.04 7.03
N ILE A 76 -0.77 -6.23 6.58
CA ILE A 76 -0.12 -7.24 7.43
C ILE A 76 1.26 -7.60 6.86
N ASN A 77 2.25 -7.71 7.74
CA ASN A 77 3.47 -8.45 7.46
C ASN A 77 3.21 -9.92 7.81
N LYS A 78 3.14 -10.76 6.78
CA LYS A 78 2.84 -12.20 6.91
C LYS A 78 3.97 -12.99 7.57
N THR A 79 5.13 -12.38 7.77
CA THR A 79 6.30 -13.03 8.40
C THR A 79 6.23 -12.99 9.92
N ASP A 80 5.86 -11.84 10.51
CA ASP A 80 5.90 -11.61 11.95
C ASP A 80 4.54 -11.20 12.54
N GLY A 81 3.47 -11.26 11.74
CA GLY A 81 2.09 -10.99 12.16
C GLY A 81 1.80 -9.52 12.43
N LYS A 82 2.77 -8.65 12.16
CA LYS A 82 2.67 -7.23 12.45
C LYS A 82 1.60 -6.58 11.54
N MET A 83 0.72 -5.75 12.12
CA MET A 83 -0.37 -5.08 11.37
C MET A 83 -0.35 -3.54 11.46
N TRP A 84 -0.86 -2.90 10.42
CA TRP A 84 -1.05 -1.46 10.35
C TRP A 84 -2.43 -1.13 9.77
N HIS A 85 -3.03 -0.08 10.29
CA HIS A 85 -4.20 0.57 9.71
C HIS A 85 -3.72 1.56 8.65
N VAL A 86 -4.24 1.45 7.44
CA VAL A 86 -3.88 2.26 6.29
C VAL A 86 -5.10 3.06 5.86
N GLN A 87 -4.93 4.35 5.59
CA GLN A 87 -5.92 5.20 4.96
C GLN A 87 -5.35 5.89 3.72
N TRP A 88 -6.15 5.96 2.66
CA TRP A 88 -5.88 6.78 1.48
C TRP A 88 -6.88 7.93 1.38
N GLY A 89 -6.55 8.96 0.59
CA GLY A 89 -7.42 10.12 0.42
C GLY A 89 -6.88 11.14 -0.56
N GLN A 90 -7.68 12.15 -0.86
CA GLN A 90 -7.34 13.18 -1.83
C GLN A 90 -6.34 14.17 -1.23
N LYS A 91 -6.47 14.47 0.06
CA LYS A 91 -5.56 15.36 0.78
C LYS A 91 -4.39 14.60 1.39
N SER A 92 -3.27 15.29 1.60
CA SER A 92 -2.12 14.70 2.31
C SER A 92 -2.47 14.27 3.73
N SER A 93 -3.31 15.03 4.44
CA SER A 93 -3.77 14.73 5.80
C SER A 93 -4.67 13.48 5.90
N GLU A 94 -5.22 13.02 4.77
CA GLU A 94 -6.08 11.83 4.72
C GLU A 94 -5.30 10.56 4.38
N ARG A 95 -4.01 10.69 4.02
CA ARG A 95 -3.11 9.59 3.70
C ARG A 95 -2.19 9.32 4.86
N TRP A 96 -2.36 8.17 5.50
CA TRP A 96 -1.54 7.79 6.64
C TRP A 96 -1.51 6.28 6.83
N ILE A 97 -0.49 5.84 7.58
CA ILE A 97 -0.35 4.50 8.08
C ILE A 97 -0.10 4.56 9.58
N ARG A 98 -0.73 3.68 10.35
CA ARG A 98 -0.56 3.62 11.81
C ARG A 98 -0.43 2.18 12.27
N ARG A 99 0.57 1.94 13.12
CA ARG A 99 0.79 0.65 13.76
C ARG A 99 -0.40 0.25 14.64
N ILE A 100 -0.82 -1.01 14.57
CA ILE A 100 -1.78 -1.62 15.50
C ILE A 100 -0.96 -2.44 16.51
N TYR A 101 -1.23 -2.24 17.80
CA TYR A 101 -0.60 -2.95 18.93
C TYR A 101 -1.61 -3.83 19.64
#